data_AF-A0A0N8R3R9-F1
#
_entry.id   AF-A0A0N8R3R9-F1
#
_cell.length_a   1.000
_cell.length_b   1.000
_cell.length_c   1.000
_cell.angle_alpha   90.00
_cell.angle_beta   90.00
_cell.angle_gamma   90.00
#
_symmetry.space_group_name_H-M   'P 1'
#
loop_
_entity.id
_entity.type
_entity.pdbx_description
1 polymer ?
#
loop_
_entity_poly.entity_id
_entity_poly.type
_entity_poly.pdbx_seq_one_letter_code
_entity_poly.pdbx_strand_id
1 'polypeptide(L)'
;MNTLDLTRQRILPQSRLKRVLHDFPGVVSIGLFFALCLVLFTLVTDNFLSSANLLNVIRQNAPLLIVAVAMTLVVTTGGIDLSVGSTLALVGALAAMALNA
;
A
#
# COMPACT_ATOMS: atom_id res chain seq x y z
N MET A 1 1.65 2.69 -44.92
CA MET A 1 2.42 2.64 -43.66
C MET A 1 3.90 2.62 -44.03
N ASN A 2 4.63 3.70 -43.73
CA ASN A 2 6.00 3.90 -44.24
C ASN A 2 7.04 3.22 -43.34
N THR A 3 8.09 2.67 -43.96
CA THR A 3 9.22 1.98 -43.31
C THR A 3 10.00 2.87 -42.33
N LEU A 4 9.89 4.19 -42.44
CA LEU A 4 10.49 5.17 -41.53
C LEU A 4 9.84 5.20 -40.13
N ASP A 5 8.57 4.79 -40.02
CA ASP A 5 7.84 4.79 -38.74
C ASP A 5 8.33 3.65 -37.81
N LEU A 6 8.69 2.51 -38.41
CA LEU A 6 9.22 1.34 -37.69
C LEU A 6 10.61 1.62 -37.10
N THR A 7 11.41 2.46 -37.76
CA THR A 7 12.73 2.88 -37.25
C THR A 7 12.59 3.91 -36.13
N ARG A 8 11.60 4.81 -36.22
CA ARG A 8 11.37 5.87 -35.21
C ARG A 8 10.86 5.32 -33.88
N GLN A 9 10.03 4.29 -33.89
CA GLN A 9 9.55 3.64 -32.67
C GLN A 9 10.62 2.82 -31.93
N ARG A 10 11.67 2.36 -32.64
CA ARG A 10 12.72 1.49 -32.07
C ARG A 10 13.77 2.24 -31.24
N ILE A 11 13.83 3.57 -31.33
CA ILE A 11 14.96 4.38 -30.81
C ILE A 11 14.51 5.33 -29.68
N LEU A 12 13.22 5.46 -29.38
CA LEU A 12 12.78 6.37 -28.31
C LEU A 12 13.04 5.75 -26.93
N PRO A 13 13.97 6.29 -26.12
CA PRO A 13 14.09 5.89 -24.73
C PRO A 13 12.80 6.34 -24.04
N GLN A 14 11.87 5.40 -23.83
CA GLN A 14 10.72 5.72 -23.00
C GLN A 14 11.25 6.17 -21.64
N SER A 15 10.90 7.39 -21.25
CA SER A 15 11.26 7.90 -19.93
C SER A 15 10.76 6.88 -18.90
N ARG A 16 11.60 6.56 -17.91
CA ARG A 16 11.29 5.56 -16.88
C ARG A 16 9.87 5.73 -16.31
N LEU A 17 9.44 6.99 -16.20
CA LEU A 17 8.11 7.39 -15.79
C LEU A 17 6.98 6.83 -16.69
N LYS A 18 7.07 7.00 -18.02
CA LYS A 18 6.07 6.47 -18.96
C LYS A 18 5.98 4.94 -18.91
N ARG A 19 7.12 4.28 -18.66
CA ARG A 19 7.19 2.82 -18.51
C ARG A 19 6.47 2.35 -17.24
N VAL A 20 6.75 2.97 -16.09
CA VAL A 20 6.06 2.64 -14.82
C VAL A 20 4.55 2.93 -14.90
N LEU A 21 4.16 4.05 -15.52
CA LEU A 21 2.76 4.42 -15.74
C LEU A 21 1.97 3.37 -16.54
N HIS A 22 2.60 2.74 -17.52
CA HIS A 22 1.95 1.80 -18.41
C HIS A 22 2.07 0.34 -17.93
N ASP A 23 3.19 -0.03 -17.32
CA ASP A 23 3.48 -1.40 -16.89
C ASP A 23 2.80 -1.76 -15.55
N PHE A 24 2.53 -0.76 -14.69
CA PHE A 24 1.94 -0.97 -13.35
C PHE A 24 0.79 0.00 -13.04
N PRO A 25 -0.32 -0.03 -13.80
CA PRO A 25 -1.42 0.92 -13.63
C PRO A 25 -2.03 0.87 -12.22
N GLY A 26 -2.08 -0.30 -11.58
CA GLY A 26 -2.62 -0.45 -10.23
C GLY A 26 -1.77 0.22 -9.14
N VAL A 27 -0.44 0.17 -9.26
CA VAL A 27 0.45 0.83 -8.29
C VAL A 27 0.32 2.35 -8.41
N VAL A 28 0.23 2.84 -9.64
CA VAL A 28 0.04 4.27 -9.94
C VAL A 28 -1.31 4.76 -9.44
N SER A 29 -2.39 3.99 -9.63
CA SER A 29 -3.72 4.38 -9.16
C SER A 29 -3.80 4.43 -7.64
N ILE A 30 -3.22 3.44 -6.95
CA ILE A 30 -3.16 3.42 -5.48
C ILE A 30 -2.33 4.60 -4.96
N GLY A 31 -1.16 4.85 -5.56
CA GLY A 31 -0.30 5.97 -5.18
C GLY A 31 -0.97 7.34 -5.39
N LEU A 32 -1.66 7.52 -6.52
CA LEU A 32 -2.41 8.74 -6.80
C LEU A 32 -3.58 8.94 -5.82
N PHE A 33 -4.34 7.87 -5.55
CA PHE A 33 -5.42 7.91 -4.56
C PHE A 33 -4.90 8.28 -3.17
N PHE A 34 -3.80 7.67 -2.73
CA PHE A 34 -3.19 7.99 -1.45
C PHE A 34 -2.71 9.44 -1.37
N ALA A 35 -2.07 9.95 -2.43
CA ALA A 35 -1.64 11.35 -2.51
C ALA A 35 -2.84 12.31 -2.44
N LEU A 36 -3.94 11.99 -3.12
CA LEU A 36 -5.17 12.77 -3.06
C LEU A 36 -5.74 12.80 -1.63
N CYS A 37 -5.84 11.65 -0.97
CA CYS A 37 -6.30 11.56 0.42
C CYS A 37 -5.43 12.40 1.37
N LEU A 38 -4.10 12.34 1.22
CA LEU A 38 -3.19 13.15 2.03
C LEU A 38 -3.45 14.65 1.88
N VAL A 39 -3.60 15.12 0.63
CA VAL A 39 -3.89 16.55 0.37
C VAL A 39 -5.25 16.93 0.96
N LEU A 40 -6.30 16.14 0.68
CA LEU A 40 -7.65 16.43 1.14
C LEU A 40 -7.74 16.46 2.67
N PHE A 41 -7.22 15.44 3.36
CA PHE A 41 -7.32 15.39 4.83
C PHE A 41 -6.44 16.41 5.53
N THR A 42 -5.31 16.81 4.92
CA THR A 42 -4.49 17.92 5.44
C THR A 42 -5.24 19.24 5.35
N LEU A 43 -6.06 19.44 4.32
CA LEU A 43 -6.83 20.68 4.13
C LEU A 43 -8.13 20.72 4.94
N VAL A 44 -8.78 19.58 5.16
CA VAL A 44 -10.06 19.49 5.88
C VAL A 44 -9.88 19.40 7.39
N THR A 45 -8.78 18.81 7.86
CA THR A 45 -8.56 18.52 9.28
C THR A 45 -7.25 19.13 9.77
N ASP A 46 -7.34 20.16 10.61
CA ASP A 46 -6.19 20.92 11.13
C ASP A 46 -5.13 20.03 11.83
N ASN A 47 -5.57 18.95 12.47
CA ASN A 47 -4.69 18.06 13.25
C ASN A 47 -4.21 16.82 12.47
N PHE A 48 -4.51 16.70 11.18
CA PHE A 48 -4.21 15.48 10.42
C PHE A 48 -2.72 15.13 10.41
N LEU A 49 -1.85 16.11 10.18
CA LEU A 49 -0.39 15.93 10.19
C LEU A 49 0.25 16.16 11.58
N SER A 50 -0.56 16.32 12.63
CA SER A 50 -0.01 16.46 13.99
C SER A 50 0.78 15.21 14.38
N SER A 51 1.86 15.39 15.15
CA SER A 51 2.67 14.27 15.65
C SER A 51 1.84 13.27 16.45
N ALA A 52 0.87 13.74 17.23
CA ALA A 52 -0.05 12.91 17.97
C ALA A 52 -0.91 12.03 17.05
N ASN A 53 -1.49 12.60 15.98
CA ASN A 53 -2.29 11.83 15.03
C ASN A 53 -1.43 10.84 14.24
N LEU A 54 -0.25 11.26 13.76
CA LEU A 54 0.66 10.36 13.05
C LEU A 54 1.13 9.20 13.93
N LEU A 55 1.50 9.46 15.18
CA LEU A 55 1.87 8.41 16.12
C LEU A 55 0.68 7.48 16.42
N ASN A 56 -0.53 8.02 16.52
CA ASN A 56 -1.74 7.21 16.71
C ASN A 56 -1.98 6.28 15.53
N VAL A 57 -1.89 6.80 14.29
CA VAL A 57 -2.01 5.99 13.06
C VAL A 57 -0.94 4.91 13.01
N ILE A 58 0.32 5.23 13.30
CA ILE A 58 1.40 4.24 13.30
C ILE A 58 1.18 3.17 14.37
N ARG A 59 0.79 3.56 15.59
CA ARG A 59 0.52 2.61 16.69
C ARG A 59 -0.64 1.67 16.39
N GLN A 60 -1.73 2.18 15.81
CA GLN A 60 -2.87 1.35 15.41
C GLN A 60 -2.51 0.37 14.30
N ASN A 61 -1.63 0.76 13.38
CA ASN A 61 -1.17 -0.10 12.29
C ASN A 61 0.02 -1.01 12.66
N ALA A 62 0.67 -0.80 13.82
CA ALA A 62 1.86 -1.56 14.21
C ALA A 62 1.63 -3.09 14.24
N PRO A 63 0.51 -3.62 14.78
CA PRO A 63 0.25 -5.06 14.74
C PRO A 63 0.17 -5.61 13.30
N LEU A 64 -0.47 -4.86 12.39
CA LEU A 64 -0.59 -5.25 10.98
C LEU A 64 0.77 -5.24 10.27
N LEU A 65 1.61 -4.24 10.53
CA LEU A 65 2.96 -4.17 9.95
C LEU A 65 3.85 -5.32 10.42
N ILE A 66 3.79 -5.68 11.72
CA ILE A 66 4.53 -6.82 12.26
C ILE A 66 4.11 -8.11 11.56
N VAL A 67 2.80 -8.32 11.39
CA VAL A 67 2.25 -9.49 10.68
C VAL A 67 2.64 -9.49 9.21
N ALA A 68 2.64 -8.34 8.53
CA ALA A 68 3.03 -8.26 7.12
C ALA A 68 4.49 -8.69 6.89
N VAL A 69 5.40 -8.30 7.80
CA VAL A 69 6.80 -8.75 7.77
C VAL A 69 6.88 -10.27 8.01
N ALA A 70 6.15 -10.79 9.00
CA ALA A 70 6.11 -12.23 9.28
C ALA A 70 5.55 -13.04 8.09
N MET A 71 4.48 -12.56 7.45
CA MET A 71 3.89 -13.19 6.27
C MET A 71 4.85 -13.23 5.08
N THR A 72 5.73 -12.24 4.95
CA THR A 72 6.76 -12.24 3.91
C THR A 72 7.71 -13.42 4.08
N LEU A 73 8.15 -13.71 5.31
CA LEU A 73 9.01 -14.86 5.62
C LEU A 73 8.29 -16.19 5.34
N VAL A 74 7.03 -16.31 5.77
CA VAL A 74 6.18 -17.49 5.54
C VAL A 74 6.03 -17.81 4.05
N VAL A 75 5.72 -16.80 3.22
CA VAL A 75 5.57 -17.00 1.78
C VAL A 75 6.90 -17.39 1.13
N THR A 76 8.01 -16.79 1.57
CA THR A 76 9.34 -17.11 1.01
C THR A 76 9.81 -18.52 1.33
N THR A 77 9.34 -19.15 2.41
CA THR A 77 9.65 -20.54 2.74
C THR A 77 8.74 -21.56 2.02
N GLY A 78 7.86 -21.10 1.12
CA GLY A 78 6.95 -21.95 0.36
C GLY A 78 5.68 -22.34 1.12
N GLY A 79 5.46 -21.78 2.31
CA GLY A 79 4.23 -21.92 3.07
C GLY A 79 3.21 -20.86 2.63
N ILE A 80 2.00 -21.29 2.27
CA ILE A 80 0.84 -20.40 2.18
C ILE A 80 0.09 -20.50 3.51
N ASP A 81 0.74 -20.08 4.60
CA ASP A 81 0.13 -20.20 5.94
C ASP A 81 -0.88 -19.07 6.16
N LEU A 82 -2.14 -19.36 5.82
CA LEU A 82 -3.27 -18.46 6.03
C LEU A 82 -3.73 -18.40 7.51
N SER A 83 -3.21 -19.26 8.39
CA SER A 83 -3.64 -19.32 9.79
C SER A 83 -3.26 -18.07 10.59
N VAL A 84 -2.17 -17.38 10.23
CA VAL A 84 -1.76 -16.14 10.89
C VAL A 84 -2.79 -15.02 10.67
N GLY A 85 -3.47 -15.01 9.51
CA GLY A 85 -4.54 -14.05 9.22
C GLY A 85 -5.81 -14.30 10.04
N SER A 86 -6.25 -15.56 10.14
CA SER A 86 -7.47 -15.92 10.89
C SER A 86 -7.28 -15.77 12.41
N THR A 87 -6.09 -16.10 12.93
CA THR A 87 -5.75 -15.88 14.34
C THR A 87 -5.71 -14.40 14.70
N LEU A 88 -5.12 -13.54 13.86
CA LEU A 88 -5.13 -12.09 14.06
C LEU A 88 -6.56 -11.53 14.08
N ALA A 89 -7.40 -11.96 13.15
CA ALA A 89 -8.79 -11.51 13.07
C ALA A 89 -9.62 -11.93 14.29
N LEU A 90 -9.50 -13.21 14.72
CA LEU A 90 -10.21 -13.71 15.89
C LEU A 90 -9.76 -13.02 17.17
N VAL A 91 -8.45 -12.90 17.41
CA VAL A 91 -7.91 -12.22 18.59
C VAL A 91 -8.28 -10.75 18.59
N GLY A 92 -8.25 -10.07 17.44
CA GLY A 92 -8.69 -8.69 17.32
C GLY A 92 -10.16 -8.49 17.67
N ALA A 93 -11.04 -9.36 17.19
CA ALA A 93 -12.47 -9.32 17.53
C ALA A 93 -12.71 -9.56 19.02
N LEU A 94 -12.06 -10.57 19.60
CA LEU A 94 -12.16 -10.87 21.03
C LEU A 94 -11.61 -9.74 21.90
N ALA A 95 -10.48 -9.13 21.52
CA ALA A 95 -9.91 -7.99 22.22
C ALA A 95 -10.84 -6.77 22.18
N ALA A 96 -11.45 -6.49 21.03
CA ALA A 96 -12.45 -5.42 20.90
C ALA A 96 -13.68 -5.68 21.77
N MET A 97 -14.19 -6.92 21.80
CA MET A 97 -15.30 -7.30 22.68
C MET A 97 -14.93 -7.15 24.16
N ALA A 98 -13.72 -7.55 24.55
CA ALA A 98 -13.25 -7.45 25.93
C ALA A 98 -13.02 -5.99 26.39
N LEU A 99 -12.58 -5.11 25.49
CA LEU A 99 -12.45 -3.67 25.77
C LEU A 99 -13.80 -2.94 25.83
N ASN A 100 -14.83 -3.50 25.19
CA ASN A 100 -16.19 -2.95 25.16
C ASN A 100 -17.10 -3.52 26.28
N ALA A 101 -16.57 -4.38 27.13
CA ALA A 101 -17.24 -4.93 28.31
C ALA A 101 -16.87 -4.12 29.57
#